data_AF-X1N5P5-F1
#
_entry.id   AF-X1N5P5-F1
#
_cell.length_a   1.000
_cell.length_b   1.000
_cell.length_c   1.000
_cell.angle_alpha   90.00
_cell.angle_beta   90.00
_cell.angle_gamma   90.00
#
_symmetry.space_group_name_H-M   'P 1'
#
loop_
_entity.id
_entity.type
_entity.pdbx_description
1 polymer ?
#
loop_
_entity_poly.entity_id
_entity_poly.type
_entity_poly.pdbx_seq_one_letter_code
_entity_poly.pdbx_strand_id
1 'polypeptide(L)'
;RIRPCIEAAKALSLAWNKPLIPVNHLIGHIYANFLEGQDIPFPALVLIVSGGHTDLVLMKNHGDFEYIGGTLDDAAGEAFDKTARLLGISKYLGGALLSKEAATCIDNTIRGELPRPMINEDSFDFSFSGLKTAVKRLVEKEEYPTNVVACEFETAVVDVLVKKTINASKKFRAKSILLGGGVAANTQLRFRLKLEAEKVSIPVFVPPIRPGPTVTARTSILSIPLCTGAKFCACRERRSAFPTSRRIVSSTTGITNSTCFLAATSGTTPPVFS
;
A
#
# COMPACT_ATOMS: atom_id res chain seq x y z
N ARG A 1 8.81 -0.73 -16.45
CA ARG A 1 9.46 -2.05 -16.23
C ARG A 1 8.47 -3.23 -16.27
N ILE A 2 7.18 -3.03 -16.58
CA ILE A 2 6.13 -4.08 -16.54
C ILE A 2 6.11 -4.96 -17.81
N ARG A 3 6.63 -4.44 -18.92
CA ARG A 3 6.59 -5.09 -20.25
C ARG A 3 6.97 -6.58 -20.23
N PRO A 4 8.05 -7.03 -19.54
CA PRO A 4 8.37 -8.45 -19.47
C PRO A 4 7.26 -9.33 -18.89
N CYS A 5 6.56 -8.87 -17.84
CA CYS A 5 5.46 -9.63 -17.24
C CYS A 5 4.20 -9.63 -18.12
N ILE A 6 3.96 -8.54 -18.85
CA ILE A 6 2.87 -8.47 -19.83
C ILE A 6 3.11 -9.49 -20.94
N GLU A 7 4.31 -9.52 -21.51
CA GLU A 7 4.65 -10.44 -22.60
C GLU A 7 4.65 -11.91 -22.12
N ALA A 8 5.14 -12.18 -20.91
CA ALA A 8 5.03 -13.53 -20.32
C ALA A 8 3.57 -13.96 -20.13
N ALA A 9 2.69 -13.08 -19.63
CA ALA A 9 1.29 -13.40 -19.42
C ALA A 9 0.55 -13.64 -20.76
N LYS A 10 0.85 -12.84 -21.79
CA LYS A 10 0.35 -13.07 -23.16
C LYS A 10 0.80 -14.42 -23.72
N ALA A 11 2.08 -14.75 -23.56
CA ALA A 11 2.63 -16.03 -24.03
C ALA A 11 1.93 -17.23 -23.34
N LEU A 12 1.68 -17.15 -22.03
CA LEU A 12 0.96 -18.19 -21.29
C LEU A 12 -0.52 -18.29 -21.70
N SER A 13 -1.20 -17.15 -21.88
CA SER A 13 -2.59 -17.12 -22.35
C SER A 13 -2.74 -17.76 -23.73
N LEU A 14 -1.80 -17.47 -24.64
CA LEU A 14 -1.75 -18.07 -25.96
C LEU A 14 -1.46 -19.58 -25.89
N ALA A 15 -0.44 -19.98 -25.13
CA ALA A 15 -0.03 -21.38 -25.01
C ALA A 15 -1.10 -22.28 -24.39
N TRP A 16 -1.89 -21.76 -23.44
CA TRP A 16 -2.95 -22.52 -22.77
C TRP A 16 -4.36 -22.30 -23.33
N ASN A 17 -4.50 -21.44 -24.35
CA ASN A 17 -5.80 -21.03 -24.90
C ASN A 17 -6.77 -20.57 -23.79
N LYS A 18 -6.28 -19.68 -22.92
CA LYS A 18 -7.04 -19.13 -21.79
C LYS A 18 -7.19 -17.61 -21.94
N PRO A 19 -8.33 -17.03 -21.54
CA PRO A 19 -8.53 -15.60 -21.60
C PRO A 19 -7.49 -14.87 -20.73
N LEU A 20 -6.96 -13.77 -21.26
CA LEU A 20 -6.02 -12.89 -20.57
C LEU A 20 -6.82 -11.75 -19.91
N ILE A 21 -6.78 -11.68 -18.58
CA ILE A 21 -7.53 -10.64 -17.85
C ILE A 21 -6.58 -9.51 -17.44
N PRO A 22 -6.80 -8.26 -17.89
CA PRO A 22 -6.07 -7.10 -17.39
C PRO A 22 -6.55 -6.74 -15.97
N VAL A 23 -5.61 -6.48 -15.07
CA VAL A 23 -5.85 -6.14 -13.67
C VAL A 23 -5.03 -4.90 -13.31
N ASN A 24 -5.69 -3.91 -12.72
CA ASN A 24 -5.02 -2.75 -12.15
C ASN A 24 -4.36 -3.15 -10.82
N HIS A 25 -3.06 -2.87 -10.70
CA HIS A 25 -2.28 -3.23 -9.51
C HIS A 25 -2.81 -2.59 -8.20
N LEU A 26 -3.28 -1.34 -8.25
CA LEU A 26 -3.82 -0.64 -7.06
C LEU A 26 -5.13 -1.28 -6.60
N ILE A 27 -6.00 -1.65 -7.54
CA ILE A 27 -7.23 -2.41 -7.24
C ILE A 27 -6.87 -3.73 -6.56
N GLY A 28 -5.84 -4.42 -7.06
CA GLY A 28 -5.31 -5.62 -6.42
C GLY A 28 -4.94 -5.40 -4.94
N HIS A 29 -4.30 -4.27 -4.61
CA HIS A 29 -3.95 -3.95 -3.23
C HIS A 29 -5.16 -3.71 -2.33
N ILE A 30 -6.19 -3.03 -2.81
CA ILE A 30 -7.44 -2.80 -2.05
C ILE A 30 -8.06 -4.15 -1.69
N TYR A 31 -8.22 -4.96 -2.71
CA TYR A 31 -8.98 -6.18 -2.63
C TYR A 31 -8.23 -7.35 -1.98
N ALA A 32 -6.93 -7.20 -1.70
CA ALA A 32 -6.17 -8.11 -0.85
C ALA A 32 -6.80 -8.28 0.54
N ASN A 33 -7.56 -7.29 1.02
CA ASN A 33 -8.29 -7.35 2.28
C ASN A 33 -9.46 -8.35 2.27
N PHE A 34 -10.05 -8.64 1.11
CA PHE A 34 -11.22 -9.51 0.99
C PHE A 34 -10.85 -11.00 0.86
N LEU A 35 -9.55 -11.33 0.82
CA LEU A 35 -9.07 -12.69 0.53
C LEU A 35 -9.25 -13.69 1.68
N GLU A 36 -9.53 -13.18 2.87
CA GLU A 36 -9.76 -14.01 4.06
C GLU A 36 -11.25 -14.18 4.36
N GLY A 37 -12.13 -13.81 3.43
CA GLY A 37 -13.58 -13.96 3.58
C GLY A 37 -14.18 -13.06 4.66
N GLN A 38 -13.49 -11.95 4.99
CA GLN A 38 -13.98 -10.98 5.96
C GLN A 38 -15.12 -10.16 5.34
N ASP A 39 -16.21 -10.00 6.09
CA ASP A 39 -17.31 -9.10 5.71
C ASP A 39 -16.92 -7.66 6.04
N ILE A 40 -16.58 -6.90 5.00
CA ILE A 40 -16.07 -5.53 5.11
C ILE A 40 -17.24 -4.57 4.85
N PRO A 41 -17.66 -3.75 5.83
CA PRO A 41 -18.80 -2.85 5.65
C PRO A 41 -18.42 -1.64 4.80
N PHE A 42 -19.32 -1.28 3.88
CA PHE A 42 -19.21 -0.10 3.02
C PHE A 42 -20.01 1.11 3.53
N PRO A 43 -19.58 2.35 3.26
CA PRO A 43 -18.38 2.74 2.52
C PRO A 43 -17.09 2.48 3.30
N ALA A 44 -16.05 2.00 2.61
CA ALA A 44 -14.75 1.68 3.18
C ALA A 44 -13.71 2.71 2.75
N LEU A 45 -12.91 3.24 3.68
CA LEU A 45 -11.79 4.10 3.37
C LEU A 45 -10.53 3.26 3.18
N VAL A 46 -9.85 3.38 2.06
CA VAL A 46 -8.67 2.59 1.74
C VAL A 46 -7.43 3.46 1.74
N LEU A 47 -6.46 3.11 2.58
CA LEU A 47 -5.11 3.67 2.57
C LEU A 47 -4.17 2.72 1.82
N ILE A 48 -3.71 3.13 0.64
CA ILE A 48 -2.77 2.35 -0.18
C ILE A 48 -1.37 2.92 0.02
N VAL A 49 -0.51 2.18 0.74
CA VAL A 49 0.88 2.60 1.02
C VAL A 49 1.86 1.57 0.47
N SER A 50 2.45 1.87 -0.68
CA SER A 50 3.45 1.04 -1.35
C SER A 50 4.76 1.80 -1.54
N GLY A 51 5.73 1.17 -2.22
CA GLY A 51 6.99 1.83 -2.58
C GLY A 51 6.81 3.03 -3.52
N GLY A 52 5.72 3.10 -4.28
CA GLY A 52 5.48 4.17 -5.26
C GLY A 52 4.14 4.89 -5.11
N HIS A 53 3.28 4.46 -4.19
CA HIS A 53 1.93 4.99 -4.02
C HIS A 53 1.67 5.27 -2.55
N THR A 54 1.00 6.37 -2.27
CA THR A 54 0.53 6.72 -0.93
C THR A 54 -0.76 7.49 -1.14
N ASP A 55 -1.84 6.73 -1.29
CA ASP A 55 -3.12 7.23 -1.78
C ASP A 55 -4.23 6.88 -0.79
N LEU A 56 -5.19 7.80 -0.65
CA LEU A 56 -6.45 7.61 0.04
C LEU A 56 -7.58 7.52 -0.98
N VAL A 57 -8.34 6.42 -0.90
CA VAL A 57 -9.43 6.12 -1.82
C VAL A 57 -10.66 5.73 -1.01
N LEU A 58 -11.82 6.32 -1.32
CA LEU A 58 -13.10 5.91 -0.77
C LEU A 58 -13.70 4.83 -1.68
N MET A 59 -13.94 3.66 -1.12
CA MET A 59 -14.63 2.56 -1.79
C MET A 59 -16.09 2.55 -1.31
N LYS A 60 -17.02 3.01 -2.15
CA LYS A 60 -18.45 3.07 -1.79
C LYS A 60 -19.14 1.73 -1.91
N ASN A 61 -18.68 0.91 -2.85
CA ASN A 61 -19.08 -0.48 -3.05
C ASN A 61 -17.98 -1.18 -3.87
N HIS A 62 -18.13 -2.47 -4.14
CA HIS A 62 -17.28 -3.18 -5.09
C HIS A 62 -17.25 -2.48 -6.46
N GLY A 63 -16.03 -2.20 -6.95
CA GLY A 63 -15.82 -1.51 -8.23
C GLY A 63 -16.07 0.00 -8.21
N ASP A 64 -16.64 0.58 -7.14
CA ASP A 64 -16.93 2.01 -7.05
C ASP A 64 -15.91 2.71 -6.14
N PHE A 65 -14.94 3.36 -6.80
CA PHE A 65 -13.80 4.04 -6.17
C PHE A 65 -13.82 5.54 -6.45
N GLU A 66 -13.66 6.32 -5.38
CA GLU A 66 -13.46 7.76 -5.42
C GLU A 66 -12.10 8.11 -4.83
N TYR A 67 -11.23 8.72 -5.62
CA TYR A 67 -9.93 9.19 -5.17
C TYR A 67 -10.10 10.42 -4.27
N ILE A 68 -9.53 10.37 -3.06
CA ILE A 68 -9.65 11.44 -2.06
C ILE A 68 -8.41 12.33 -2.06
N GLY A 69 -7.21 11.73 -2.10
CA GLY A 69 -5.94 12.43 -1.99
C GLY A 69 -4.77 11.47 -2.05
N GLY A 70 -3.58 11.99 -2.26
CA GLY A 70 -2.39 11.16 -2.40
C GLY A 70 -1.09 11.93 -2.28
N THR A 71 0.04 11.27 -2.52
CA THR A 71 1.33 11.96 -2.39
C THR A 71 1.56 12.96 -3.52
N LEU A 72 1.94 14.18 -3.16
CA LEU A 72 2.36 15.24 -4.08
C LEU A 72 3.82 15.06 -4.50
N ASP A 73 4.63 14.44 -3.63
CA ASP A 73 6.06 14.23 -3.82
C ASP A 73 6.42 12.75 -3.64
N ASP A 74 7.34 12.37 -2.76
CA ASP A 74 7.74 10.99 -2.51
C ASP A 74 6.60 10.18 -1.86
N ALA A 75 6.41 8.94 -2.30
CA ALA A 75 5.55 7.99 -1.59
C ALA A 75 6.21 7.62 -0.24
N ALA A 76 5.41 7.21 0.75
CA ALA A 76 5.93 6.82 2.05
C ALA A 76 6.99 5.71 1.91
N GLY A 77 6.71 4.66 1.13
CA GLY A 77 7.68 3.58 0.92
C GLY A 77 8.98 4.04 0.25
N GLU A 78 8.90 5.00 -0.67
CA GLU A 78 10.07 5.63 -1.29
C GLU A 78 10.86 6.46 -0.26
N ALA A 79 10.18 7.20 0.62
CA ALA A 79 10.81 7.95 1.69
C ALA A 79 11.53 7.02 2.70
N PHE A 80 10.92 5.88 3.04
CA PHE A 80 11.54 4.83 3.85
C PHE A 80 12.83 4.30 3.19
N ASP A 81 12.78 3.94 1.90
CA ASP A 81 13.94 3.44 1.18
C ASP A 81 15.07 4.48 1.06
N LYS A 82 14.73 5.74 0.78
CA LYS A 82 15.72 6.84 0.70
C LYS A 82 16.37 7.11 2.05
N THR A 83 15.58 7.12 3.12
CA THR A 83 16.09 7.37 4.47
C THR A 83 16.99 6.23 4.95
N ALA A 84 16.63 4.97 4.64
CA ALA A 84 17.47 3.82 4.94
C ALA A 84 18.85 3.90 4.26
N ARG A 85 18.92 4.47 3.05
CA ARG A 85 20.19 4.73 2.36
C ARG A 85 21.00 5.84 3.01
N LEU A 86 20.33 6.92 3.42
CA LEU A 86 20.99 8.04 4.10
C LEU A 86 21.61 7.62 5.43
N LEU A 87 20.93 6.76 6.17
CA LEU A 87 21.40 6.21 7.45
C LEU A 87 22.42 5.08 7.30
N GLY A 88 22.84 4.73 6.08
CA GLY A 88 23.80 3.65 5.83
C GLY A 88 23.27 2.23 6.08
N ILE A 89 21.97 2.07 6.37
CA ILE A 89 21.33 0.77 6.70
C ILE A 89 21.22 -0.13 5.47
N SER A 90 20.98 0.44 4.28
CA SER A 90 20.85 -0.31 3.03
C SER A 90 21.41 0.44 1.84
N LYS A 91 21.97 -0.30 0.86
CA LYS A 91 22.40 0.26 -0.42
C LYS A 91 21.26 0.46 -1.43
N TYR A 92 20.10 -0.19 -1.24
CA TYR A 92 19.03 -0.18 -2.22
C TYR A 92 17.61 -0.13 -1.64
N LEU A 93 16.95 -1.26 -1.41
CA LEU A 93 15.65 -1.29 -0.72
C LEU A 93 15.93 -1.47 0.76
N GLY A 94 15.37 -0.58 1.57
CA GLY A 94 15.75 -0.45 2.97
C GLY A 94 14.58 -0.16 3.90
N GLY A 95 13.37 0.06 3.40
CA GLY A 95 12.25 0.42 4.27
C GLY A 95 11.93 -0.62 5.36
N ALA A 96 11.98 -1.91 5.01
CA ALA A 96 11.79 -2.98 6.00
C ALA A 96 12.96 -3.08 6.99
N LEU A 97 14.19 -2.76 6.56
CA LEU A 97 15.36 -2.77 7.44
C LEU A 97 15.34 -1.55 8.36
N LEU A 98 14.93 -0.38 7.86
CA LEU A 98 14.75 0.82 8.67
C LEU A 98 13.69 0.60 9.75
N SER A 99 12.57 -0.04 9.43
CA SER A 99 11.54 -0.37 10.42
C SER A 99 12.04 -1.36 11.48
N LYS A 100 12.89 -2.33 11.10
CA LYS A 100 13.55 -3.22 12.06
C LYS A 100 14.52 -2.48 12.97
N GLU A 101 15.29 -1.55 12.41
CA GLU A 101 16.22 -0.71 13.16
C GLU A 101 15.49 0.24 14.11
N ALA A 102 14.39 0.85 13.64
CA ALA A 102 13.50 1.68 14.44
C ALA A 102 12.92 0.92 15.64
N ALA A 103 12.64 -0.38 15.49
CA ALA A 103 12.13 -1.23 16.56
C ALA A 103 13.17 -1.54 17.66
N THR A 104 14.47 -1.32 17.43
CA THR A 104 15.50 -1.46 18.48
C THR A 104 15.62 -0.22 19.37
N CYS A 105 14.95 0.88 19.01
CA CYS A 105 14.91 2.10 19.79
C CYS A 105 14.08 1.88 21.06
N ILE A 106 14.71 2.05 22.23
CA ILE A 106 14.07 1.89 23.54
C ILE A 106 13.23 3.13 23.88
N ASP A 107 13.77 4.32 23.61
CA ASP A 107 13.09 5.59 23.81
C ASP A 107 13.42 6.56 22.69
N ASN A 108 12.38 7.22 22.17
CA ASN A 108 12.50 8.21 21.11
C ASN A 108 12.75 9.59 21.73
N THR A 109 14.01 9.83 22.09
CA THR A 109 14.45 11.06 22.77
C THR A 109 14.28 12.32 21.94
N ILE A 110 14.24 12.18 20.61
CA ILE A 110 14.11 13.29 19.64
C ILE A 110 12.70 13.43 19.10
N ARG A 111 11.70 12.86 19.82
CA ARG A 111 10.32 12.92 19.39
C ARG A 111 9.85 14.37 19.25
N GLY A 112 9.47 14.74 18.03
CA GLY A 112 9.03 16.09 17.70
C GLY A 112 10.04 16.87 16.86
N GLU A 113 11.30 16.44 16.78
CA GLU A 113 12.33 17.16 16.03
C GLU A 113 12.13 17.07 14.51
N LEU A 114 11.61 15.95 14.01
CA LEU A 114 11.30 15.83 12.59
C LEU A 114 9.95 16.50 12.24
N PRO A 115 9.85 17.21 11.10
CA PRO A 115 8.59 17.81 10.70
C PRO A 115 7.53 16.72 10.42
N ARG A 116 6.27 16.99 10.71
CA ARG A 116 5.12 16.18 10.26
C ARG A 116 4.42 16.91 9.11
N PRO A 117 4.81 16.69 7.85
CA PRO A 117 4.38 17.55 6.76
C PRO A 117 2.87 17.44 6.53
N MET A 118 2.23 18.58 6.22
CA MET A 118 0.81 18.68 5.87
C MET A 118 -0.17 18.12 6.94
N ILE A 119 0.29 17.90 8.18
CA ILE A 119 -0.51 17.23 9.22
C ILE A 119 -1.68 18.08 9.76
N ASN A 120 -1.64 19.40 9.52
CA ASN A 120 -2.64 20.36 9.96
C ASN A 120 -3.40 20.99 8.79
N GLU A 121 -3.12 20.56 7.56
CA GLU A 121 -3.87 21.03 6.40
C GLU A 121 -5.18 20.25 6.26
N ASP A 122 -6.22 20.92 5.78
CA ASP A 122 -7.53 20.31 5.49
C ASP A 122 -7.51 19.41 4.23
N SER A 123 -6.35 19.31 3.58
CA SER A 123 -6.09 18.42 2.45
C SER A 123 -5.81 16.98 2.91
N PHE A 124 -6.19 16.00 2.09
CA PHE A 124 -5.85 14.59 2.29
C PHE A 124 -4.60 14.16 1.53
N ASP A 125 -3.88 15.12 0.97
CA ASP A 125 -2.65 14.88 0.24
C ASP A 125 -1.47 14.68 1.19
N PHE A 126 -0.44 13.98 0.72
CA PHE A 126 0.75 13.64 1.49
C PHE A 126 1.99 14.30 0.89
N SER A 127 2.96 14.61 1.76
CA SER A 127 4.30 15.04 1.35
C SER A 127 5.33 14.44 2.33
N PHE A 128 6.34 13.78 1.79
CA PHE A 128 7.42 13.16 2.57
C PHE A 128 8.81 13.57 2.07
N SER A 129 8.93 14.34 0.99
CA SER A 129 10.24 14.75 0.47
C SER A 129 11.02 15.65 1.46
N GLY A 130 10.31 16.50 2.22
CA GLY A 130 10.91 17.39 3.23
C GLY A 130 11.53 16.65 4.41
N LEU A 131 10.98 15.50 4.78
CA LEU A 131 11.49 14.66 5.88
C LEU A 131 12.91 14.16 5.59
N LYS A 132 13.19 13.78 4.35
CA LYS A 132 14.53 13.35 3.92
C LYS A 132 15.59 14.42 4.23
N THR A 133 15.28 15.68 3.92
CA THR A 133 16.19 16.81 4.14
C THR A 133 16.40 17.07 5.63
N ALA A 134 15.34 16.95 6.44
CA ALA A 134 15.43 17.06 7.89
C ALA A 134 16.29 15.93 8.50
N VAL A 135 16.08 14.68 8.09
CA VAL A 135 16.90 13.54 8.53
C VAL A 135 18.36 13.74 8.13
N LYS A 136 18.63 14.16 6.89
CA LYS A 136 20.01 14.41 6.44
C LYS A 136 20.73 15.40 7.37
N ARG A 137 20.07 16.46 7.80
CA ARG A 137 20.64 17.45 8.74
C ARG A 137 20.94 16.85 10.11
N LEU A 138 20.08 15.98 10.64
CA LEU A 138 20.34 15.29 11.91
C LEU A 138 21.54 14.35 11.81
N VAL A 139 21.67 13.63 10.70
CA VAL A 139 22.79 12.71 10.46
C VAL A 139 24.10 13.47 10.30
N GLU A 140 24.11 14.59 9.58
CA GLU A 140 25.32 15.43 9.39
C GLU A 140 25.84 16.04 10.69
N LYS A 141 24.97 16.22 11.69
CA LYS A 141 25.37 16.71 13.01
C LYS A 141 25.94 15.62 13.92
N GLU A 142 25.76 14.34 13.56
CA GLU A 142 26.16 13.17 14.36
C GLU A 142 25.64 13.19 15.81
N GLU A 143 24.54 13.91 16.07
CA GLU A 143 24.01 14.14 17.42
C GLU A 143 23.32 12.90 18.01
N TYR A 144 22.87 11.95 17.18
CA TYR A 144 22.00 10.86 17.59
C TYR A 144 22.35 9.52 16.93
N PRO A 145 22.14 8.39 17.63
CA PRO A 145 22.36 7.07 17.05
C PRO A 145 21.32 6.76 15.96
N THR A 146 21.72 5.95 14.99
CA THR A 146 20.92 5.62 13.80
C THR A 146 19.53 5.07 14.13
N ASN A 147 19.42 4.24 15.17
CA ASN A 147 18.15 3.65 15.59
C ASN A 147 17.14 4.69 16.11
N VAL A 148 17.60 5.72 16.83
CA VAL A 148 16.76 6.81 17.34
C VAL A 148 16.26 7.67 16.17
N VAL A 149 17.13 8.00 15.21
CA VAL A 149 16.73 8.75 14.01
C VAL A 149 15.75 7.94 13.15
N ALA A 150 15.98 6.64 12.99
CA ALA A 150 15.07 5.74 12.28
C ALA A 150 13.69 5.65 12.97
N CYS A 151 13.67 5.56 14.30
CA CYS A 151 12.45 5.52 15.12
C CYS A 151 11.63 6.81 14.98
N GLU A 152 12.28 7.98 15.06
CA GLU A 152 11.59 9.26 14.91
C GLU A 152 11.08 9.47 13.47
N PHE A 153 11.86 9.07 12.46
CA PHE A 153 11.41 9.10 11.07
C PHE A 153 10.16 8.23 10.85
N GLU A 154 10.20 6.98 11.33
CA GLU A 154 9.05 6.07 11.23
C GLU A 154 7.83 6.66 11.96
N THR A 155 8.04 7.19 13.16
CA THR A 155 6.99 7.84 13.96
C THR A 155 6.38 9.03 13.21
N ALA A 156 7.19 9.91 12.63
CA ALA A 156 6.69 11.08 11.89
C ALA A 156 5.86 10.69 10.66
N VAL A 157 6.30 9.68 9.89
CA VAL A 157 5.55 9.19 8.72
C VAL A 157 4.25 8.52 9.15
N VAL A 158 4.30 7.64 10.16
CA VAL A 158 3.12 6.93 10.66
C VAL A 158 2.09 7.91 11.24
N ASP A 159 2.52 8.93 11.98
CA ASP A 159 1.62 9.93 12.55
C ASP A 159 0.83 10.69 11.47
N VAL A 160 1.50 11.08 10.37
CA VAL A 160 0.84 11.76 9.24
C VAL A 160 -0.16 10.84 8.56
N LEU A 161 0.23 9.60 8.26
CA LEU A 161 -0.63 8.60 7.63
C LEU A 161 -1.89 8.35 8.48
N VAL A 162 -1.70 8.03 9.76
CA VAL A 162 -2.80 7.70 10.68
C VAL A 162 -3.73 8.90 10.86
N LYS A 163 -3.20 10.09 11.16
CA LYS A 163 -4.05 11.27 11.40
C LYS A 163 -4.89 11.61 10.17
N LYS A 164 -4.30 11.60 8.97
CA LYS A 164 -5.04 11.88 7.72
C LYS A 164 -6.08 10.80 7.42
N THR A 165 -5.76 9.52 7.62
CA THR A 165 -6.72 8.42 7.43
C THR A 165 -7.90 8.53 8.39
N ILE A 166 -7.67 8.84 9.68
CA ILE A 166 -8.75 9.01 10.66
C ILE A 166 -9.58 10.26 10.38
N ASN A 167 -8.97 11.35 9.94
CA ASN A 167 -9.71 12.55 9.54
C ASN A 167 -10.57 12.30 8.30
N ALA A 168 -10.04 11.59 7.30
CA ALA A 168 -10.78 11.19 6.12
C ALA A 168 -11.95 10.25 6.49
N SER A 169 -11.73 9.29 7.39
CA SER A 169 -12.78 8.33 7.76
C SER A 169 -13.97 9.03 8.43
N LYS A 170 -13.69 10.04 9.28
CA LYS A 170 -14.73 10.91 9.87
C LYS A 170 -15.45 11.74 8.81
N LYS A 171 -14.72 12.42 7.93
CA LYS A 171 -15.31 13.33 6.91
C LYS A 171 -16.22 12.59 5.94
N PHE A 172 -15.80 11.41 5.49
CA PHE A 172 -16.56 10.59 4.53
C PHE A 172 -17.48 9.55 5.19
N ARG A 173 -17.58 9.56 6.53
CA ARG A 173 -18.40 8.61 7.31
C ARG A 173 -18.14 7.15 6.93
N ALA A 174 -16.87 6.80 6.77
CA ALA A 174 -16.47 5.45 6.42
C ALA A 174 -16.83 4.49 7.56
N LYS A 175 -17.40 3.34 7.20
CA LYS A 175 -17.74 2.27 8.16
C LYS A 175 -16.58 1.31 8.42
N SER A 176 -15.55 1.36 7.59
CA SER A 176 -14.33 0.57 7.75
C SER A 176 -13.12 1.29 7.17
N ILE A 177 -11.94 0.92 7.66
CA ILE A 177 -10.65 1.34 7.10
C ILE A 177 -9.92 0.10 6.58
N LEU A 178 -9.47 0.15 5.33
CA LEU A 178 -8.67 -0.88 4.70
C LEU A 178 -7.24 -0.39 4.52
N LEU A 179 -6.26 -1.21 4.88
CA LEU A 179 -4.86 -0.92 4.64
C LEU A 179 -4.33 -1.84 3.53
N GLY A 180 -3.69 -1.25 2.51
CA GLY A 180 -3.13 -1.97 1.37
C GLY A 180 -1.70 -1.51 1.04
N GLY A 181 -0.98 -2.32 0.26
CA GLY A 181 0.38 -2.01 -0.18
C GLY A 181 1.50 -2.66 0.62
N GLY A 182 2.75 -2.40 0.24
CA GLY A 182 3.94 -3.00 0.87
C GLY A 182 4.29 -2.41 2.24
N VAL A 183 4.07 -1.11 2.43
CA VAL A 183 4.32 -0.43 3.72
C VAL A 183 3.24 -0.81 4.74
N ALA A 184 2.11 -1.36 4.30
CA ALA A 184 1.13 -1.98 5.18
C ALA A 184 1.71 -3.13 6.03
N ALA A 185 2.88 -3.69 5.71
CA ALA A 185 3.56 -4.67 6.54
C ALA A 185 4.22 -4.07 7.80
N ASN A 186 4.35 -2.75 7.87
CA ASN A 186 4.93 -2.04 9.01
C ASN A 186 4.08 -2.27 10.28
N THR A 187 4.69 -2.82 11.32
CA THR A 187 4.01 -3.20 12.58
C THR A 187 3.53 -1.97 13.34
N GLN A 188 4.33 -0.90 13.36
CA GLN A 188 3.99 0.33 14.05
C GLN A 188 2.81 1.05 13.40
N LEU A 189 2.76 1.10 12.07
CA LEU A 189 1.62 1.63 11.31
C LEU A 189 0.34 0.85 11.62
N ARG A 190 0.40 -0.49 11.60
CA ARG A 190 -0.75 -1.35 11.93
C ARG A 190 -1.26 -1.09 13.34
N PHE A 191 -0.35 -1.06 14.30
CA PHE A 191 -0.68 -0.86 15.71
C PHE A 191 -1.32 0.52 15.94
N ARG A 192 -0.66 1.58 15.47
CA ARG A 192 -1.14 2.97 15.62
C ARG A 192 -2.47 3.21 14.91
N LEU A 193 -2.62 2.68 13.70
CA LEU A 193 -3.87 2.84 12.96
C LEU A 193 -5.04 2.14 13.67
N LYS A 194 -4.84 0.93 14.18
CA LYS A 194 -5.86 0.21 14.97
C LYS A 194 -6.24 0.98 16.23
N LEU A 195 -5.24 1.42 17.00
CA LEU A 195 -5.44 2.15 18.24
C LEU A 195 -6.22 3.46 18.04
N GLU A 196 -5.89 4.24 17.00
CA GLU A 196 -6.63 5.48 16.70
C GLU A 196 -8.01 5.22 16.09
N ALA A 197 -8.18 4.12 15.35
CA ALA A 197 -9.46 3.74 14.77
C ALA A 197 -10.45 3.20 15.83
N GLU A 198 -9.95 2.53 16.88
CA GLU A 198 -10.75 2.09 18.02
C GLU A 198 -11.39 3.27 18.75
N LYS A 199 -10.66 4.39 18.91
CA LYS A 199 -11.18 5.63 19.52
C LYS A 199 -12.37 6.23 18.76
N VAL A 200 -12.50 5.92 17.47
CA VAL A 200 -13.60 6.39 16.61
C VAL A 200 -14.58 5.26 16.25
N SER A 201 -14.40 4.08 16.85
CA SER A 201 -15.22 2.88 16.64
C SER A 201 -15.31 2.43 15.18
N ILE A 202 -14.22 2.55 14.42
CA ILE A 202 -14.15 2.10 13.02
C ILE A 202 -13.24 0.86 12.94
N PRO A 203 -13.71 -0.28 12.41
CA PRO A 203 -12.88 -1.46 12.22
C PRO A 203 -11.79 -1.23 11.17
N VAL A 204 -10.58 -1.73 11.45
CA VAL A 204 -9.43 -1.70 10.54
C VAL A 204 -9.13 -3.10 10.03
N PHE A 205 -9.19 -3.27 8.73
CA PHE A 205 -8.82 -4.50 8.05
C PHE A 205 -7.46 -4.34 7.38
N VAL A 206 -6.62 -5.35 7.59
CA VAL A 206 -5.26 -5.37 7.06
C VAL A 206 -4.96 -6.78 6.58
N PRO A 207 -4.40 -6.96 5.37
CA PRO A 207 -4.02 -8.29 4.92
C PRO A 207 -2.95 -8.90 5.85
N PRO A 208 -2.89 -10.24 5.95
CA PRO A 208 -1.90 -10.94 6.78
C PRO A 208 -0.48 -10.57 6.35
N ILE A 209 0.42 -10.42 7.33
CA ILE A 209 1.86 -10.25 7.04
C ILE A 209 2.36 -11.60 6.55
N ARG A 210 2.68 -11.72 5.26
CA ARG A 210 3.38 -12.91 4.74
C ARG A 210 4.85 -12.56 4.49
N PRO A 211 5.80 -13.29 5.09
CA PRO A 211 7.20 -13.14 4.78
C PRO A 211 7.44 -13.65 3.35
N GLY A 212 7.54 -12.72 2.40
CA GLY A 212 7.88 -13.00 1.01
C GLY A 212 7.99 -11.70 0.23
N PRO A 213 8.92 -11.57 -0.73
CA PRO A 213 9.01 -10.37 -1.53
C PRO A 213 7.77 -10.33 -2.41
N THR A 214 6.96 -9.29 -2.22
CA THR A 214 5.81 -8.91 -3.08
C THR A 214 4.48 -9.61 -2.78
N VAL A 215 3.49 -8.81 -2.37
CA VAL A 215 2.05 -9.15 -2.21
C VAL A 215 1.37 -9.42 -3.58
N THR A 216 2.12 -9.59 -4.67
CA THR A 216 1.58 -9.92 -6.00
C THR A 216 1.07 -11.37 -6.11
N ALA A 217 1.44 -12.26 -5.19
CA ALA A 217 0.98 -13.65 -5.22
C ALA A 217 -0.50 -13.84 -4.86
N ARG A 218 -1.18 -12.80 -4.34
CA ARG A 218 -2.57 -12.88 -3.90
C ARG A 218 -3.50 -11.81 -4.45
N THR A 219 -2.98 -10.74 -5.08
CA THR A 219 -3.81 -9.88 -5.96
C THR A 219 -4.46 -10.66 -7.11
N SER A 220 -3.99 -11.90 -7.36
CA SER A 220 -4.52 -12.88 -8.29
C SER A 220 -5.77 -13.65 -7.84
N ILE A 221 -6.20 -13.54 -6.57
CA ILE A 221 -7.50 -14.11 -6.15
C ILE A 221 -8.64 -13.20 -6.61
N LEU A 222 -8.38 -11.98 -7.09
CA LEU A 222 -9.46 -11.05 -7.41
C LEU A 222 -10.02 -11.09 -8.84
N SER A 223 -9.61 -12.05 -9.65
CA SER A 223 -10.46 -12.48 -10.78
C SER A 223 -11.54 -13.46 -10.32
N ILE A 224 -11.67 -13.74 -9.02
CA ILE A 224 -12.49 -14.81 -8.45
C ILE A 224 -13.66 -14.18 -7.69
N PRO A 225 -14.70 -13.79 -8.43
CA PRO A 225 -15.85 -14.69 -8.49
C PRO A 225 -15.82 -15.62 -9.71
N LEU A 226 -14.84 -15.50 -10.62
CA LEU A 226 -14.90 -16.14 -11.93
C LEU A 226 -13.91 -17.28 -12.24
N CYS A 227 -12.77 -17.49 -11.56
CA CYS A 227 -11.90 -18.66 -11.89
C CYS A 227 -10.83 -18.99 -10.81
N THR A 228 -10.94 -20.16 -10.17
CA THR A 228 -9.99 -20.69 -9.16
C THR A 228 -8.62 -21.09 -9.72
N GLY A 229 -7.54 -20.61 -9.05
CA GLY A 229 -6.18 -21.19 -9.10
C GLY A 229 -5.22 -20.60 -10.16
N ALA A 230 -4.15 -19.91 -9.73
CA ALA A 230 -2.97 -19.61 -10.56
C ALA A 230 -1.77 -19.09 -9.74
N LYS A 231 -0.53 -19.38 -10.21
CA LYS A 231 0.77 -18.89 -9.68
C LYS A 231 1.35 -17.81 -10.62
N PHE A 232 2.05 -16.78 -10.10
CA PHE A 232 2.52 -15.60 -10.87
C PHE A 232 3.95 -15.11 -10.59
N CYS A 233 4.50 -14.40 -11.58
CA CYS A 233 5.81 -13.74 -11.61
C CYS A 233 5.69 -12.23 -11.31
N ALA A 234 6.60 -11.68 -10.50
CA ALA A 234 6.53 -10.29 -9.99
C ALA A 234 7.27 -9.28 -10.90
N CYS A 235 6.65 -8.12 -11.19
CA CYS A 235 7.32 -6.98 -11.84
C CYS A 235 7.27 -5.71 -10.99
N ARG A 236 8.30 -4.88 -11.11
CA ARG A 236 8.44 -3.58 -10.41
C ARG A 236 8.06 -2.42 -11.32
N GLU A 237 7.36 -1.43 -10.78
CA GLU A 237 6.71 -0.38 -11.57
C GLU A 237 7.05 1.07 -11.13
N ARG A 238 6.80 2.05 -12.02
CA ARG A 238 6.79 3.51 -11.76
C ARG A 238 5.32 3.97 -11.65
N ARG A 239 5.07 4.99 -10.82
CA ARG A 239 3.75 5.58 -10.48
C ARG A 239 2.66 5.38 -11.54
N SER A 240 1.58 4.73 -11.13
CA SER A 240 0.30 4.70 -11.81
C SER A 240 -0.63 5.74 -11.18
N ALA A 241 -1.31 6.54 -12.00
CA ALA A 241 -2.28 7.50 -11.50
C ALA A 241 -3.67 6.86 -11.46
N PHE A 242 -4.43 7.10 -10.39
CA PHE A 242 -5.88 7.03 -10.48
C PHE A 242 -6.31 8.09 -11.52
N PRO A 243 -7.11 7.76 -12.55
CA PRO A 243 -7.64 8.77 -13.45
C PRO A 243 -8.40 9.83 -12.62
N THR A 244 -8.07 11.10 -12.85
CA THR A 244 -8.62 12.28 -12.16
C THR A 244 -10.11 12.51 -12.42
N SER A 245 -10.76 11.67 -13.23
CA SER A 245 -12.22 11.64 -13.36
C SER A 245 -12.83 10.99 -12.12
N ARG A 246 -13.76 11.69 -11.46
CA ARG A 246 -14.44 11.34 -10.18
C ARG A 246 -15.25 10.02 -10.17
N ARG A 247 -14.99 9.10 -11.09
CA ARG A 247 -15.54 7.74 -11.15
C ARG A 247 -14.61 6.86 -11.96
N ILE A 248 -14.12 5.77 -11.36
CA ILE A 248 -13.64 4.62 -12.12
C ILE A 248 -14.83 3.70 -12.27
N VAL A 249 -15.55 3.83 -13.38
CA VAL A 249 -16.43 2.76 -13.84
C VAL A 249 -15.55 1.77 -14.59
N SER A 250 -15.77 0.47 -14.42
CA SER A 250 -15.11 -0.59 -15.18
C SER A 250 -15.47 -0.49 -16.66
N SER A 251 -14.90 0.46 -17.40
CA SER A 251 -15.01 0.55 -18.85
C SER A 251 -13.79 -0.12 -19.47
N THR A 252 -14.04 -1.08 -20.34
CA THR A 252 -13.12 -1.98 -21.05
C THR A 252 -12.18 -1.28 -22.05
N THR A 253 -12.06 0.05 -22.01
CA THR A 253 -11.38 0.85 -23.03
C THR A 253 -10.35 1.77 -22.38
N GLY A 254 -9.11 1.29 -22.30
CA GLY A 254 -7.97 2.12 -21.89
C GLY A 254 -6.81 1.30 -21.34
N ILE A 255 -5.94 0.80 -22.22
CA ILE A 255 -4.66 0.19 -21.83
C ILE A 255 -3.77 1.32 -21.30
N THR A 256 -3.74 1.51 -19.98
CA THR A 256 -2.81 2.44 -19.32
C THR A 256 -1.60 1.68 -18.80
N ASN A 257 -0.52 2.42 -18.52
CA ASN A 257 0.81 1.97 -18.09
C ASN A 257 0.84 1.22 -16.74
N SER A 258 -0.28 0.66 -16.28
CA SER A 258 -0.56 0.26 -14.89
C SER A 258 -1.27 -1.09 -14.75
N THR A 259 -1.23 -1.86 -15.84
CA THR A 259 -2.03 -3.06 -16.04
C THR A 259 -1.14 -4.30 -15.95
N CYS A 260 -1.36 -5.14 -14.94
CA CYS A 260 -0.83 -6.51 -14.88
C CYS A 260 -1.82 -7.46 -15.56
N PHE A 261 -1.35 -8.59 -16.09
CA PHE A 261 -2.21 -9.54 -16.81
C PHE A 261 -2.18 -10.93 -16.16
N LEU A 262 -3.33 -11.60 -16.16
CA LEU A 262 -3.56 -12.91 -15.52
C LEU A 262 -3.86 -13.99 -16.58
N ALA A 263 -3.16 -15.13 -16.52
CA ALA A 263 -3.51 -16.34 -17.27
C ALA A 263 -4.22 -17.32 -16.30
N ALA A 264 -5.46 -17.70 -16.61
CA ALA A 264 -6.25 -18.62 -15.78
C ALA A 264 -5.79 -20.07 -15.96
N THR A 265 -5.66 -20.86 -14.89
CA THR A 265 -5.49 -22.33 -14.99
C THR A 265 -6.80 -23.03 -14.65
N SER A 266 -7.13 -24.13 -15.33
CA SER A 266 -8.34 -24.91 -15.06
C SER A 266 -8.16 -25.78 -13.83
N GLY A 267 -8.87 -25.46 -12.74
CA GLY A 267 -9.10 -26.41 -11.66
C GLY A 267 -10.02 -27.53 -12.13
N THR A 268 -9.54 -28.77 -12.04
CA THR A 268 -10.37 -29.97 -12.12
C THR A 268 -11.35 -30.00 -10.95
N THR A 269 -12.62 -30.25 -11.27
CA THR A 269 -13.72 -30.54 -10.35
C THR A 269 -13.34 -31.58 -9.27
N PRO A 270 -13.75 -31.43 -8.00
CA PRO A 270 -13.69 -32.53 -7.05
C PRO A 270 -14.70 -33.62 -7.42
N PRO A 271 -14.42 -34.92 -7.18
CA PRO A 271 -15.42 -35.96 -7.34
C PRO A 271 -16.52 -35.76 -6.30
N VAL A 272 -17.76 -35.89 -6.77
CA VAL A 272 -18.96 -35.98 -5.94
C VAL A 272 -18.81 -37.16 -4.99
N PHE A 273 -18.96 -36.92 -3.69
CA PHE A 273 -19.23 -37.97 -2.71
C PHE A 273 -20.75 -38.22 -2.68
N SER A 274 -21.09 -39.51 -2.56
CA SER A 274 -22.40 -40.19 -2.65
C SER A 274 -22.96 -40.43 -4.04
#